data_AF-A0A3N6WJM2-F1
#
_entry.id   AF-A0A3N6WJM2-F1
#
_cell.length_a   1.000
_cell.length_b   1.000
_cell.length_c   1.000
_cell.angle_alpha   90.00
_cell.angle_beta   90.00
_cell.angle_gamma   90.00
#
_symmetry.space_group_name_H-M   'P 1'
#
loop_
_entity.id
_entity.type
_entity.pdbx_description
1 polymer ?
#
loop_
_entity_poly.entity_id
_entity_poly.type
_entity_poly.pdbx_seq_one_letter_code
_entity_poly.pdbx_strand_id
1 'polypeptide(L)'
;MDAQKPQIDRRVFTGASWGPAQLISTQGETCVRLGDGPSVSIRPYGVKPVTPTVGYGGTLEAGVPILVDGERKATAYSQGREWAGIVKPGTIRIEGDDPEFTPPGLHLRGHLLPQRLSLKVGKRTLVASPPIIGLANLHTGPLLWVKPRASPDAKPEHIALWIAAWLEFESAY
;
A
#
# COMPACT_ATOMS: atom_id res chain seq x y z
N MET A 1 -31.11 -10.72 0.65
CA MET A 1 -29.72 -10.38 1.02
C MET A 1 -29.46 -8.99 0.49
N ASP A 2 -29.57 -7.97 1.35
CA ASP A 2 -29.30 -6.59 0.94
C ASP A 2 -27.80 -6.41 0.76
N ALA A 3 -27.38 -5.98 -0.43
CA ALA A 3 -26.00 -5.60 -0.69
C ALA A 3 -25.69 -4.35 0.15
N GLN A 4 -24.90 -4.54 1.20
CA GLN A 4 -24.46 -3.46 2.08
C GLN A 4 -23.67 -2.45 1.24
N LYS A 5 -24.23 -1.24 1.08
CA LYS A 5 -23.63 -0.18 0.24
C LYS A 5 -22.20 0.12 0.71
N PRO A 6 -21.25 0.36 -0.21
CA PRO A 6 -19.90 0.78 0.15
C PRO A 6 -19.98 2.05 0.99
N GLN A 7 -19.52 1.97 2.24
CA GLN A 7 -19.46 3.12 3.13
C GLN A 7 -18.14 3.84 2.87
N ILE A 8 -18.20 5.09 2.38
CA ILE A 8 -17.02 5.95 2.35
C ILE A 8 -16.71 6.24 3.81
N ASP A 9 -15.68 5.57 4.31
CA ASP A 9 -15.36 5.57 5.73
C ASP A 9 -14.60 6.86 6.08
N ARG A 10 -13.77 7.35 5.16
CA ARG A 10 -12.95 8.56 5.40
C ARG A 10 -12.42 9.21 4.12
N ARG A 11 -12.22 10.54 4.16
CA ARG A 11 -11.40 11.28 3.18
C ARG A 11 -10.10 11.74 3.82
N VAL A 12 -8.98 11.54 3.13
CA VAL A 12 -7.63 11.86 3.61
C VAL A 12 -6.83 12.57 2.52
N PHE A 13 -5.76 13.26 2.92
CA PHE A 13 -4.90 14.03 2.02
C PHE A 13 -5.63 15.08 1.15
N THR A 14 -6.64 15.75 1.69
CA THR A 14 -7.51 16.69 0.94
C THR A 14 -6.78 17.87 0.28
N GLY A 15 -5.59 18.24 0.78
CA GLY A 15 -4.72 19.28 0.20
C GLY A 15 -3.62 18.76 -0.73
N ALA A 16 -3.69 17.51 -1.18
CA ALA A 16 -2.73 16.97 -2.14
C ALA A 16 -3.04 17.46 -3.57
N SER A 17 -2.00 17.70 -4.37
CA SER A 17 -2.15 18.17 -5.75
C SER A 17 -2.80 17.13 -6.68
N TRP A 18 -2.78 15.87 -6.28
CA TRP A 18 -3.44 14.74 -6.96
C TRP A 18 -4.86 14.48 -6.45
N GLY A 19 -5.42 15.39 -5.64
CA GLY A 19 -6.78 15.30 -5.11
C GLY A 19 -6.88 14.53 -3.78
N PRO A 20 -8.07 14.49 -3.17
CA PRO A 20 -8.30 13.73 -1.94
C PRO A 20 -8.29 12.23 -2.21
N ALA A 21 -7.73 11.45 -1.27
CA ALA A 21 -7.92 10.01 -1.22
C ALA A 21 -9.17 9.68 -0.41
N GLN A 22 -9.99 8.77 -0.93
CA GLN A 22 -11.17 8.22 -0.29
C GLN A 22 -10.84 6.80 0.16
N LEU A 23 -11.02 6.54 1.44
CA LEU A 23 -10.90 5.21 2.03
C LEU A 23 -12.30 4.62 2.09
N ILE A 24 -12.48 3.52 1.40
CA ILE A 24 -13.76 2.82 1.25
C ILE A 24 -13.55 1.45 1.90
N SER A 25 -14.31 1.18 2.96
CA SER A 25 -14.28 -0.12 3.63
C SER A 25 -15.44 -0.96 3.11
N THR A 26 -15.13 -2.11 2.50
CA THR A 26 -16.14 -3.06 2.00
C THR A 26 -15.83 -4.46 2.49
N GLN A 27 -16.68 -5.01 3.36
CA GLN A 27 -16.62 -6.43 3.78
C GLN A 27 -15.26 -6.93 4.31
N GLY A 28 -14.45 -6.04 4.91
CA GLY A 28 -13.10 -6.37 5.39
C GLY A 28 -11.97 -6.04 4.40
N GLU A 29 -12.29 -5.35 3.30
CA GLU A 29 -11.33 -4.84 2.33
C GLU A 29 -11.20 -3.32 2.47
N THR A 30 -9.96 -2.85 2.53
CA THR A 30 -9.65 -1.42 2.41
C THR A 30 -9.39 -1.09 0.95
N CYS A 31 -10.31 -0.33 0.35
CA CYS A 31 -10.19 0.20 -1.00
C CYS A 31 -9.81 1.68 -0.93
N VAL A 32 -8.89 2.10 -1.79
CA VAL A 32 -8.44 3.49 -1.89
C VAL A 32 -8.80 4.04 -3.26
N ARG A 33 -9.49 5.16 -3.31
CA ARG A 33 -9.80 5.88 -4.55
C ARG A 33 -9.26 7.31 -4.51
N LEU A 34 -8.64 7.78 -5.58
CA LEU A 34 -8.24 9.18 -5.71
C LEU A 34 -9.24 9.96 -6.58
N GLY A 35 -9.87 10.99 -6.01
CA GLY A 35 -10.89 11.77 -6.72
C GLY A 35 -11.99 10.88 -7.31
N ASP A 36 -12.22 11.02 -8.62
CA ASP A 36 -13.14 10.20 -9.43
C ASP A 36 -12.41 9.11 -10.24
N GLY A 37 -11.13 8.87 -9.94
CA GLY A 37 -10.34 7.81 -10.56
C GLY A 37 -10.73 6.41 -10.09
N PRO A 38 -10.03 5.38 -10.57
CA PRO A 38 -10.29 4.00 -10.16
C PRO A 38 -9.96 3.77 -8.69
N SER A 39 -10.67 2.81 -8.10
CA SER A 39 -10.40 2.30 -6.76
C SER A 39 -9.36 1.20 -6.81
N VAL A 40 -8.38 1.23 -5.91
CA VAL A 40 -7.34 0.21 -5.79
C VAL A 40 -7.43 -0.43 -4.42
N SER A 41 -7.39 -1.76 -4.37
CA SER A 41 -7.32 -2.51 -3.11
C SER A 41 -6.26 -3.60 -3.18
N ILE A 42 -5.71 -3.94 -2.03
CA ILE A 42 -4.80 -5.06 -1.85
C ILE A 42 -5.54 -6.05 -0.98
N ARG A 43 -5.87 -7.21 -1.52
CA ARG A 43 -6.75 -8.17 -0.85
C ARG A 43 -5.93 -9.36 -0.33
N PRO A 44 -5.55 -9.41 0.95
CA PRO A 44 -4.79 -10.55 1.51
C PRO A 44 -5.62 -11.85 1.68
N TYR A 45 -6.84 -11.94 1.13
CA TYR A 45 -7.78 -13.02 1.45
C TYR A 45 -7.22 -14.41 1.08
N GLY A 46 -7.00 -15.21 2.12
CA GLY A 46 -6.56 -16.60 2.06
C GLY A 46 -5.42 -16.90 3.02
N VAL A 47 -4.57 -15.93 3.33
CA VAL A 47 -3.41 -16.12 4.22
C VAL A 47 -3.65 -15.37 5.52
N LYS A 48 -4.51 -15.93 6.37
CA LYS A 48 -4.37 -15.67 7.81
C LYS A 48 -3.02 -16.30 8.18
N PRO A 49 -1.99 -15.52 8.57
CA PRO A 49 -0.77 -16.15 9.03
C PRO A 49 -1.16 -17.05 10.20
N VAL A 50 -0.83 -18.35 10.08
CA VAL A 50 -1.20 -19.40 11.07
C VAL A 50 -0.57 -19.10 12.44
N THR A 51 0.37 -18.17 12.47
CA THR A 51 1.03 -17.64 13.65
C THR A 51 0.99 -16.11 13.59
N PRO A 52 0.51 -15.39 14.62
CA PRO A 52 0.57 -13.94 14.69
C PRO A 52 2.03 -13.53 14.91
N THR A 53 2.82 -13.58 13.84
CA THR A 53 4.22 -13.19 13.85
C THR A 53 4.31 -11.91 13.03
N VAL A 54 4.18 -10.80 13.74
CA VAL A 54 4.77 -9.49 13.46
C VAL A 54 4.83 -9.06 11.98
N GLY A 55 3.96 -8.12 11.62
CA GLY A 55 4.13 -7.28 10.43
C GLY A 55 3.78 -7.93 9.09
N TYR A 56 3.97 -7.17 8.02
CA TYR A 56 4.12 -7.62 6.62
C TYR A 56 5.34 -8.56 6.42
N GLY A 57 5.68 -9.35 7.44
CA GLY A 57 6.85 -10.22 7.59
C GLY A 57 6.65 -11.65 7.10
N GLY A 58 5.40 -12.03 6.78
CA GLY A 58 5.09 -13.34 6.21
C GLY A 58 5.51 -13.43 4.75
N THR A 59 6.01 -14.60 4.34
CA THR A 59 6.28 -14.89 2.93
C THR A 59 4.94 -14.90 2.18
N LEU A 60 4.74 -13.93 1.28
CA LEU A 60 3.59 -13.92 0.36
C LEU A 60 3.79 -14.95 -0.76
N GLU A 61 4.04 -16.23 -0.42
CA GLU A 61 4.35 -17.28 -1.43
C GLU A 61 3.17 -17.52 -2.37
N ALA A 62 1.95 -17.42 -1.87
CA ALA A 62 0.73 -17.53 -2.68
C ALA A 62 0.44 -16.28 -3.54
N GLY A 63 1.17 -15.18 -3.31
CA GLY A 63 0.89 -13.88 -3.89
C GLY A 63 -0.37 -13.22 -3.32
N VAL A 64 -0.39 -11.89 -3.26
CA VAL A 64 -1.55 -11.11 -2.82
C VAL A 64 -2.16 -10.38 -4.02
N PRO A 65 -3.43 -10.63 -4.37
CA PRO A 65 -4.06 -9.94 -5.49
C PRO A 65 -4.21 -8.44 -5.21
N ILE A 66 -3.91 -7.66 -6.24
CA ILE A 66 -4.17 -6.23 -6.31
C ILE A 66 -5.35 -6.04 -7.28
N LEU A 67 -6.41 -5.43 -6.77
CA LEU A 67 -7.64 -5.19 -7.51
C LEU A 67 -7.71 -3.71 -7.90
N VAL A 68 -8.17 -3.46 -9.12
CA VAL A 68 -8.54 -2.13 -9.61
C VAL A 68 -10.01 -2.21 -10.02
N ASP A 69 -10.86 -1.43 -9.36
CA ASP A 69 -12.32 -1.49 -9.50
C ASP A 69 -12.90 -2.91 -9.34
N GLY A 70 -12.31 -3.68 -8.42
CA GLY A 70 -12.69 -5.06 -8.12
C GLY A 70 -12.13 -6.10 -9.10
N GLU A 71 -11.50 -5.69 -10.20
CA GLU A 71 -10.85 -6.59 -11.16
C GLU A 71 -9.38 -6.81 -10.78
N ARG A 72 -8.91 -8.06 -10.77
CA ARG A 72 -7.49 -8.35 -10.52
C ARG A 72 -6.64 -7.82 -11.68
N LYS A 73 -5.79 -6.83 -11.40
CA LYS A 73 -4.80 -6.31 -12.37
C LYS A 73 -3.38 -6.76 -12.09
N ALA A 74 -3.07 -7.09 -10.84
CA ALA A 74 -1.72 -7.47 -10.45
C ALA A 74 -1.70 -8.40 -9.25
N THR A 75 -0.50 -8.89 -8.93
CA THR A 75 -0.20 -9.75 -7.79
C THR A 75 1.09 -9.29 -7.13
N ALA A 76 1.06 -9.12 -5.82
CA ALA A 76 2.18 -8.76 -4.99
C ALA A 76 2.86 -10.01 -4.40
N TYR A 77 4.18 -10.10 -4.54
CA TYR A 77 5.00 -11.21 -4.04
C TYR A 77 6.12 -10.68 -3.15
N SER A 78 6.35 -11.32 -2.01
CA SER A 78 7.52 -11.00 -1.18
C SER A 78 8.78 -11.57 -1.83
N GLN A 79 9.79 -10.73 -2.07
CA GLN A 79 11.12 -11.19 -2.49
C GLN A 79 12.03 -11.25 -1.26
N GLY A 80 12.07 -12.40 -0.58
CA GLY A 80 13.07 -12.68 0.45
C GLY A 80 12.63 -13.63 1.56
N ARG A 81 13.60 -14.35 2.14
CA ARG A 81 13.45 -15.09 3.41
C ARG A 81 13.33 -14.09 4.55
N GLU A 82 12.14 -14.02 5.15
CA GLU A 82 11.79 -13.36 6.42
C GLU A 82 12.27 -11.89 6.56
N TRP A 83 11.45 -11.07 7.21
CA TRP A 83 11.92 -9.77 7.72
C TRP A 83 12.88 -10.00 8.89
N ALA A 84 14.06 -10.57 8.62
CA ALA A 84 15.05 -10.93 9.61
C ALA A 84 15.85 -9.68 10.02
N GLY A 85 15.28 -8.95 10.99
CA GLY A 85 15.93 -7.86 11.71
C GLY A 85 15.30 -6.48 11.47
N ILE A 86 15.38 -5.63 12.49
CA ILE A 86 14.78 -4.28 12.58
C ILE A 86 15.22 -3.32 11.45
N VAL A 87 16.28 -3.68 10.70
CA VAL A 87 17.01 -2.77 9.81
C VAL A 87 16.95 -3.18 8.33
N LYS A 88 16.54 -4.41 7.99
CA LYS A 88 16.62 -4.88 6.60
C LYS A 88 15.42 -4.40 5.76
N PRO A 89 15.67 -3.83 4.57
CA PRO A 89 14.58 -3.45 3.66
C PRO A 89 13.85 -4.69 3.13
N GLY A 90 12.53 -4.71 3.30
CA GLY A 90 11.65 -5.66 2.61
C GLY A 90 11.34 -5.17 1.20
N THR A 91 11.31 -6.10 0.23
CA THR A 91 10.90 -5.80 -1.15
C THR A 91 9.71 -6.66 -1.52
N ILE A 92 8.63 -6.02 -1.98
CA ILE A 92 7.44 -6.68 -2.52
C ILE A 92 7.40 -6.38 -4.00
N ARG A 93 7.63 -7.40 -4.82
CA ARG A 93 7.53 -7.31 -6.27
C ARG A 93 6.05 -7.30 -6.66
N ILE A 94 5.68 -6.48 -7.63
CA ILE A 94 4.33 -6.43 -8.17
C ILE A 94 4.39 -6.86 -9.63
N GLU A 95 3.59 -7.86 -10.00
CA GLU A 95 3.50 -8.36 -11.37
C GLU A 95 2.05 -8.34 -11.84
N GLY A 96 1.84 -7.91 -13.08
CA GLY A 96 0.55 -7.90 -13.74
C GLY A 96 0.74 -7.89 -15.25
N ASP A 97 -0.33 -8.17 -15.98
CA ASP A 97 -0.34 -8.22 -17.44
C ASP A 97 -0.56 -6.84 -18.07
N ASP A 98 -1.03 -5.87 -17.28
CA ASP A 98 -1.26 -4.50 -17.71
C ASP A 98 0.02 -3.66 -17.53
N PRO A 99 0.80 -3.36 -18.59
CA PRO A 99 2.03 -2.60 -18.46
C PRO A 99 1.80 -1.13 -18.09
N GLU A 100 0.56 -0.62 -18.25
CA GLU A 100 0.21 0.74 -17.90
C GLU A 100 0.03 0.93 -16.39
N PHE A 101 -0.47 -0.10 -15.70
CA PHE A 101 -0.61 -0.14 -14.24
C PHE A 101 0.57 -0.83 -13.55
N THR A 102 1.11 -1.86 -14.19
CA THR A 102 2.27 -2.66 -13.73
C THR A 102 3.45 -2.56 -14.69
N PRO A 103 4.09 -1.40 -14.79
CA PRO A 103 5.29 -1.27 -15.61
C PRO A 103 6.38 -2.24 -15.14
N PRO A 104 7.22 -2.77 -16.06
CA PRO A 104 8.26 -3.73 -15.70
C PRO A 104 9.16 -3.23 -14.56
N GLY A 105 9.30 -4.05 -13.52
CA GLY A 105 10.09 -3.73 -12.34
C GLY A 105 9.36 -2.88 -11.28
N LEU A 106 8.03 -2.80 -11.34
CA LEU A 106 7.20 -2.23 -10.27
C LEU A 106 7.39 -3.03 -8.96
N HIS A 107 7.71 -2.34 -7.87
CA HIS A 107 7.84 -2.95 -6.55
C HIS A 107 7.61 -1.94 -5.43
N LEU A 108 7.18 -2.44 -4.28
CA LEU A 108 7.22 -1.72 -3.02
C LEU A 108 8.51 -2.05 -2.28
N ARG A 109 9.12 -1.03 -1.68
CA ARG A 109 10.27 -1.16 -0.81
C ARG A 109 9.95 -0.54 0.54
N GLY A 110 9.94 -1.38 1.57
CA GLY A 110 9.69 -1.01 2.97
C GLY A 110 10.99 -0.93 3.77
N HIS A 111 11.01 -0.04 4.77
CA HIS A 111 12.00 0.02 5.83
C HIS A 111 11.27 0.14 7.16
N LEU A 112 11.69 -0.62 8.17
CA LEU A 112 11.05 -0.60 9.48
C LEU A 112 11.51 0.59 10.33
N LEU A 113 12.80 0.95 10.30
CA LEU A 113 13.33 2.13 10.99
C LEU A 113 14.24 2.99 10.09
N PRO A 114 13.91 4.28 9.88
CA PRO A 114 12.58 4.87 10.10
C PRO A 114 11.53 4.17 9.23
N GLN A 115 10.29 4.11 9.71
CA GLN A 115 9.19 3.49 8.96
C GLN A 115 8.99 4.24 7.64
N ARG A 116 9.28 3.56 6.53
CA ARG A 116 9.18 4.14 5.19
C ARG A 116 8.70 3.11 4.20
N LEU A 117 7.83 3.53 3.30
CA LEU A 117 7.38 2.76 2.16
C LEU A 117 7.60 3.57 0.90
N SER A 118 8.10 2.93 -0.14
CA SER A 118 8.23 3.54 -1.46
C SER A 118 7.74 2.58 -2.53
N LEU A 119 6.92 3.08 -3.44
CA LEU A 119 6.55 2.43 -4.69
C LEU A 119 7.53 2.87 -5.77
N LYS A 120 8.12 1.91 -6.48
CA LYS A 120 9.25 2.12 -7.38
C LYS A 120 9.07 1.37 -8.68
N VAL A 121 9.65 1.91 -9.76
CA VAL A 121 9.82 1.23 -11.05
C VAL A 121 11.32 1.15 -11.34
N GLY A 122 11.90 -0.03 -11.15
CA GLY A 122 13.35 -0.20 -11.13
C GLY A 122 14.00 0.74 -10.10
N LYS A 123 14.92 1.61 -10.54
CA LYS A 123 15.59 2.55 -9.62
C LYS A 123 14.75 3.80 -9.31
N ARG A 124 13.76 4.13 -10.13
CA ARG A 124 12.92 5.34 -10.01
C ARG A 124 11.87 5.17 -8.94
N THR A 125 11.61 6.23 -8.18
CA THR A 125 10.56 6.27 -7.16
C THR A 125 9.33 6.94 -7.74
N LEU A 126 8.19 6.25 -7.72
CA LEU A 126 6.89 6.83 -8.10
C LEU A 126 6.25 7.52 -6.91
N VAL A 127 6.18 6.82 -5.77
CA VAL A 127 5.51 7.32 -4.57
C VAL A 127 6.36 6.96 -3.37
N ALA A 128 6.56 7.86 -2.42
CA ALA A 128 7.31 7.56 -1.21
C ALA A 128 6.75 8.26 0.02
N SER A 129 6.88 7.59 1.17
CA SER A 129 6.73 8.21 2.48
C SER A 129 7.62 9.46 2.53
N PRO A 130 7.13 10.55 3.14
CA PRO A 130 7.98 11.69 3.44
C PRO A 130 9.15 11.26 4.34
N PRO A 131 10.30 11.95 4.27
CA PRO A 131 11.35 11.74 5.25
C PRO A 131 10.80 12.18 6.62
N ILE A 132 10.55 11.21 7.52
CA ILE A 132 10.25 11.53 8.92
C ILE A 132 11.55 12.08 9.52
N ILE A 133 11.57 13.39 9.78
CA ILE A 133 12.64 14.08 10.50
C ILE A 133 12.29 13.98 11.98
N GLY A 134 12.89 13.01 12.69
CA GLY A 134 12.82 12.90 14.15
C GLY A 134 12.24 11.58 14.67
N LEU A 135 13.00 10.92 15.53
CA LEU A 135 12.60 9.74 16.33
C LEU A 135 11.48 10.05 17.36
N ALA A 136 11.04 11.30 17.48
CA ALA A 136 10.16 11.77 18.56
C ALA A 136 8.67 11.41 18.39
N ASN A 137 8.25 10.85 17.26
CA ASN A 137 6.83 10.54 16.99
C ASN A 137 6.47 9.04 17.06
N LEU A 138 7.36 8.21 17.61
CA LEU A 138 7.11 6.76 17.71
C LEU A 138 5.98 6.38 18.71
N HIS A 139 5.46 7.31 19.51
CA HIS A 139 4.57 7.00 20.64
C HIS A 139 3.29 7.85 20.79
N THR A 140 2.85 8.58 19.77
CA THR A 140 1.65 9.44 19.90
C THR A 140 0.65 9.25 18.76
N GLY A 141 -0.32 8.33 18.92
CA GLY A 141 -1.62 8.37 18.23
C GLY A 141 -1.62 8.42 16.70
N PRO A 142 -2.75 8.77 16.04
CA PRO A 142 -2.93 8.75 14.57
C PRO A 142 -2.21 9.92 13.86
N LEU A 143 -0.95 10.14 14.22
CA LEU A 143 0.06 10.98 13.60
C LEU A 143 0.87 10.05 12.68
N LEU A 144 0.68 10.02 11.36
CA LEU A 144 0.91 11.16 10.48
C LEU A 144 0.33 10.82 9.11
N TRP A 145 -0.87 11.31 8.82
CA TRP A 145 -1.41 11.44 7.46
C TRP A 145 -0.64 12.52 6.67
N VAL A 146 0.68 12.43 6.67
CA VAL A 146 1.53 13.31 5.86
C VAL A 146 1.49 12.78 4.45
N LYS A 147 1.08 13.67 3.53
CA LYS A 147 0.96 13.33 2.12
C LYS A 147 2.25 12.67 1.59
N PRO A 148 2.17 11.51 0.92
CA PRO A 148 3.32 10.96 0.24
C PRO A 148 3.81 11.92 -0.83
N ARG A 149 5.10 11.81 -1.16
CA ARG A 149 5.66 12.48 -2.34
C ARG A 149 5.37 11.59 -3.54
N ALA A 150 4.63 12.13 -4.51
CA ALA A 150 4.39 11.50 -5.80
C ALA A 150 5.26 12.15 -6.87
N SER A 151 5.90 11.34 -7.71
CA SER A 151 6.59 11.77 -8.93
C SER A 151 5.56 12.29 -9.94
N PRO A 152 5.92 13.20 -10.86
CA PRO A 152 5.07 13.58 -11.99
C PRO A 152 4.62 12.37 -12.85
N ASP A 153 5.42 11.31 -12.89
CA ASP A 153 5.12 10.07 -13.62
C ASP A 153 4.13 9.15 -12.86
N ALA A 154 3.79 9.48 -11.60
CA ALA A 154 2.90 8.66 -10.79
C ALA A 154 1.44 8.92 -11.19
N LYS A 155 0.85 7.94 -11.86
CA LYS A 155 -0.60 7.87 -12.08
C LYS A 155 -1.39 7.76 -10.76
N PRO A 156 -2.68 8.16 -10.72
CA PRO A 156 -3.53 8.06 -9.53
C PRO A 156 -3.56 6.65 -8.92
N GLU A 157 -3.56 5.61 -9.75
CA GLU A 157 -3.59 4.21 -9.35
C GLU A 157 -2.32 3.82 -8.57
N HIS A 158 -1.16 4.37 -8.92
CA HIS A 158 0.09 4.13 -8.22
C HIS A 158 0.07 4.75 -6.81
N ILE A 159 -0.54 5.93 -6.67
CA ILE A 159 -0.68 6.60 -5.38
C ILE A 159 -1.70 5.86 -4.53
N ALA A 160 -2.85 5.48 -5.10
CA ALA A 160 -3.86 4.66 -4.43
C ALA A 160 -3.28 3.32 -3.95
N LEU A 161 -2.50 2.64 -4.81
CA LEU A 161 -1.79 1.41 -4.47
C LEU A 161 -0.82 1.60 -3.30
N TRP A 162 -0.04 2.68 -3.31
CA TRP A 162 0.88 2.99 -2.21
C TRP A 162 0.12 3.24 -0.90
N ILE A 163 -1.00 3.98 -0.92
CA ILE A 163 -1.82 4.23 0.27
C ILE A 163 -2.42 2.91 0.78
N ALA A 164 -2.96 2.07 -0.11
CA ALA A 164 -3.50 0.76 0.27
C ALA A 164 -2.41 -0.11 0.95
N ALA A 165 -1.22 -0.17 0.36
CA ALA A 165 -0.09 -0.89 0.95
C ALA A 165 0.36 -0.30 2.30
N TRP A 166 0.32 1.02 2.46
CA TRP A 166 0.68 1.69 3.71
C TRP A 166 -0.31 1.35 4.83
N LEU A 167 -1.61 1.36 4.56
CA LEU A 167 -2.65 1.05 5.56
C LEU A 167 -2.57 -0.41 6.03
N GLU A 168 -2.28 -1.33 5.12
CA GLU A 168 -2.03 -2.72 5.46
C GLU A 168 -0.71 -2.90 6.23
N PHE A 169 0.30 -2.05 5.97
CA PHE A 169 1.55 -2.02 6.73
C PHE A 169 1.36 -1.51 8.16
N GLU A 170 0.53 -0.48 8.36
CA GLU A 170 0.21 0.08 9.69
C GLU A 170 -0.64 -0.89 10.52
N SER A 171 -1.61 -1.58 9.90
CA SER A 171 -2.53 -2.48 10.60
C SER A 171 -1.87 -3.76 11.16
N ALA A 172 -0.62 -4.02 10.80
CA ALA A 172 0.15 -5.17 11.26
C ALA A 172 0.96 -4.92 12.55
N TYR A 173 0.86 -3.72 13.14
CA TYR A 173 1.51 -3.29 14.39
C TYR A 173 0.48 -2.75 15.39
#